data_AF-A0A7Z9CS91-F1
#
_entry.id   AF-A0A7Z9CS91-F1
#
_cell.length_a   1.000
_cell.length_b   1.000
_cell.length_c   1.000
_cell.angle_alpha   90.00
_cell.angle_beta   90.00
_cell.angle_gamma   90.00
#
_symmetry.space_group_name_H-M   'P 1'
#
loop_
_entity.id
_entity.type
_entity.pdbx_description
1 polymer ?
#
loop_
_entity_poly.entity_id
_entity_poly.type
_entity_poly.pdbx_seq_one_letter_code
_entity_poly.pdbx_strand_id
1 'polypeptide(L)'
;MKRKIRTLLRYLAALLVALSILAPMLWLFLMSVSTPADLTRVPLEWLPREWDFSRYGRLLSLQPGEPGALFLPALRNSLLVAAGATLVSLLLAVPAAFSFSRYPGRDGWLYAGLGFTWCRRWPSSCRCTLFSNTSGCSIPAAGWCWSTAR
;
A
#
# COMPACT_ATOMS: atom_id res chain seq x y z
N MET A 1 14.58 17.06 -34.35
CA MET A 1 15.18 17.60 -33.11
C MET A 1 14.19 17.67 -31.93
N LYS A 2 13.10 18.46 -32.01
CA LYS A 2 12.13 18.65 -30.89
C LYS A 2 11.50 17.36 -30.32
N ARG A 3 11.23 16.35 -31.16
CA ARG A 3 10.71 15.03 -30.71
C ARG A 3 11.70 14.28 -29.82
N LYS A 4 12.98 14.24 -30.18
CA LYS A 4 14.03 13.57 -29.39
C LYS A 4 14.19 14.21 -28.00
N ILE A 5 14.11 15.54 -27.93
CA ILE A 5 14.15 16.30 -26.66
C ILE A 5 12.95 16.00 -25.76
N ARG A 6 11.73 15.92 -26.30
CA ARG A 6 10.54 15.55 -25.50
C ARG A 6 10.63 14.13 -24.96
N THR A 7 11.15 13.20 -25.77
CA THR A 7 11.38 11.82 -25.36
C THR A 7 12.43 11.74 -24.26
N LEU A 8 13.56 12.42 -24.41
CA LEU A 8 14.61 12.50 -23.39
C LEU A 8 14.06 13.08 -22.08
N LEU A 9 13.32 14.19 -22.14
CA LEU A 9 12.71 14.83 -20.97
C LEU A 9 11.73 13.89 -20.25
N ARG A 10 10.94 13.11 -21.01
CA ARG A 10 10.03 12.10 -20.43
C ARG A 10 10.77 10.98 -19.73
N TYR A 11 11.85 10.46 -20.33
CA TYR A 11 12.67 9.43 -19.68
C TYR A 11 13.39 9.98 -18.44
N LEU A 12 13.88 11.21 -18.49
CA LEU A 12 14.55 11.86 -17.36
C LEU A 12 13.56 12.10 -16.21
N ALA A 13 12.34 12.56 -16.51
CA ALA A 13 11.27 12.68 -15.53
C ALA A 13 10.88 11.32 -14.92
N ALA A 14 10.72 10.28 -15.76
CA ALA A 14 10.43 8.93 -15.29
C ALA A 14 11.55 8.36 -14.40
N LEU A 15 12.81 8.60 -14.77
CA LEU A 15 13.98 8.19 -13.98
C LEU A 15 14.01 8.91 -12.63
N LEU A 16 13.71 10.21 -12.60
CA LEU A 16 13.72 11.00 -11.36
C LEU A 16 12.63 10.52 -10.40
N VAL A 17 11.43 10.21 -10.92
CA VAL A 17 10.37 9.56 -10.13
C VAL A 17 10.80 8.18 -9.65
N ALA A 18 11.38 7.35 -10.52
CA ALA A 18 11.85 6.03 -10.14
C ALA A 18 12.92 6.10 -9.02
N LEU A 19 13.89 7.01 -9.15
CA LEU A 19 14.92 7.25 -8.13
C LEU A 19 14.32 7.73 -6.82
N SER A 20 13.29 8.60 -6.84
CA SER A 20 12.63 9.05 -5.61
C SER A 20 11.95 7.92 -4.82
N ILE A 21 11.46 6.90 -5.52
CA ILE A 21 10.82 5.70 -4.93
C ILE A 21 11.88 4.66 -4.53
N LEU A 22 12.92 4.49 -5.35
CA LEU A 22 14.00 3.52 -5.11
C LEU A 22 14.95 3.98 -4.01
N ALA A 23 15.20 5.28 -3.85
CA ALA A 23 16.10 5.81 -2.83
C ALA A 23 15.77 5.34 -1.40
N PRO A 24 14.53 5.48 -0.88
CA PRO A 24 14.19 4.97 0.45
C PRO A 24 14.24 3.44 0.52
N MET A 25 14.02 2.74 -0.60
CA MET A 25 14.08 1.28 -0.65
C MET A 25 15.53 0.76 -0.60
N LEU A 26 16.44 1.41 -1.32
CA LEU A 26 17.87 1.16 -1.24
C LEU A 26 18.42 1.49 0.15
N TRP A 27 17.93 2.57 0.76
CA TRP A 27 18.28 2.92 2.14
C TRP A 27 17.83 1.84 3.13
N LEU A 28 16.60 1.35 3.00
CA LEU A 28 16.08 0.26 3.84
C LEU A 28 16.91 -1.02 3.66
N PHE A 29 17.33 -1.32 2.43
CA PHE A 29 18.18 -2.47 2.14
C PHE A 29 19.56 -2.35 2.79
N LEU A 30 20.22 -1.19 2.67
CA LEU A 30 21.50 -0.91 3.31
C LEU A 30 21.39 -1.04 4.85
N MET A 31 20.31 -0.51 5.43
CA MET A 31 20.04 -0.61 6.87
C MET A 31 19.80 -2.06 7.31
N SER A 32 19.14 -2.88 6.49
CA SER A 32 18.90 -4.30 6.79
C SER A 32 20.20 -5.13 6.82
N VAL A 33 21.22 -4.73 6.06
CA VAL A 33 22.52 -5.43 6.00
C VAL A 33 23.48 -4.92 7.08
N SER A 34 23.33 -3.65 7.50
CA SER A 34 24.17 -3.03 8.54
C SER A 34 23.90 -3.59 9.95
N THR A 35 24.94 -3.69 10.77
CA THR A 35 24.83 -4.29 12.12
C THR A 35 24.28 -3.29 13.16
N PRO A 36 23.51 -3.74 14.17
CA PRO A 36 23.00 -2.86 15.23
C PRO A 36 24.09 -2.28 16.15
N ALA A 37 25.32 -2.79 16.07
CA ALA A 37 26.47 -2.22 16.79
C ALA A 37 26.98 -0.91 16.16
N ASP A 38 26.72 -0.67 14.87
CA ASP A 38 26.97 0.63 14.23
C ASP A 38 25.82 1.62 14.45
N LEU A 39 24.60 1.14 14.76
CA LEU A 39 23.46 2.00 15.09
C LEU A 39 23.58 2.71 16.45
N THR A 40 24.50 2.26 17.32
CA THR A 40 24.76 2.87 18.64
C THR A 40 26.11 3.58 18.74
N ARG A 41 26.94 3.55 17.68
CA ARG A 41 28.22 4.26 17.63
C ARG A 41 28.04 5.66 17.05
N VAL A 42 28.63 6.65 17.74
CA VAL A 42 28.79 8.01 17.26
C VAL A 42 30.23 8.11 16.73
N PRO A 43 30.51 8.40 15.45
CA PRO A 43 29.66 9.00 14.41
C PRO A 43 28.87 7.99 13.55
N LEU A 44 27.68 8.39 13.06
CA LEU A 44 26.88 7.62 12.11
C LEU A 44 27.62 7.48 10.76
N GLU A 45 28.27 6.35 10.51
CA GLU A 45 28.80 6.01 9.19
C GLU A 45 27.66 5.53 8.29
N TRP A 46 27.43 6.18 7.14
CA TRP A 46 26.31 5.88 6.25
C TRP A 46 26.54 4.61 5.40
N LEU A 47 27.77 4.08 5.44
CA LEU A 47 28.20 2.90 4.70
C LEU A 47 28.84 1.89 5.66
N PRO A 48 28.25 0.71 5.88
CA PRO A 48 28.74 -0.26 6.86
C PRO A 48 30.10 -0.84 6.41
N ARG A 49 31.06 -0.90 7.33
CA ARG A 49 32.39 -1.50 7.05
C ARG A 49 32.37 -3.02 7.01
N GLU A 50 31.41 -3.63 7.70
CA GLU A 50 31.30 -5.08 7.84
C GLU A 50 29.94 -5.55 7.30
N TRP A 51 29.97 -6.39 6.27
CA TRP A 51 28.78 -6.99 5.66
C TRP A 51 28.48 -8.32 6.36
N ASP A 52 27.62 -8.28 7.37
CA ASP A 52 27.31 -9.46 8.19
C ASP A 52 26.06 -10.20 7.69
N PHE A 53 26.28 -11.28 6.93
CA PHE A 53 25.21 -12.15 6.42
C PHE A 53 24.79 -13.26 7.40
N SER A 54 25.43 -13.40 8.56
CA SER A 54 25.15 -14.46 9.53
C SER A 54 23.71 -14.39 10.08
N ARG A 55 23.15 -13.17 10.19
CA ARG A 55 21.78 -12.94 10.66
C ARG A 55 20.71 -13.56 9.76
N TYR A 56 20.88 -13.47 8.45
CA TYR A 56 19.93 -14.09 7.51
C TYR A 56 19.89 -15.62 7.70
N GLY A 57 21.04 -16.25 7.98
CA GLY A 57 21.10 -17.68 8.32
C GLY A 57 20.34 -18.03 9.59
N ARG A 58 20.43 -17.19 10.63
CA ARG A 58 19.69 -17.38 11.90
C ARG A 58 18.18 -17.18 11.74
N LEU A 59 17.75 -16.21 10.93
CA LEU A 59 16.33 -15.99 10.62
C LEU A 59 15.70 -17.14 9.83
N LEU A 60 16.49 -17.85 9.01
CA LEU A 60 16.04 -19.00 8.22
C LEU A 60 16.18 -20.34 8.96
N SER A 61 16.80 -20.35 10.14
CA SER A 61 16.97 -21.55 10.96
C SER A 61 15.71 -21.83 11.80
N LEU A 62 15.24 -23.08 11.80
CA LEU A 62 14.11 -23.54 12.64
C LEU A 62 14.58 -24.08 14.01
N GLN A 63 15.79 -23.72 14.44
CA GLN A 63 16.31 -24.21 15.71
C GLN A 63 15.54 -23.60 16.90
N PRO A 64 15.17 -24.40 17.92
CA PRO A 64 14.50 -23.90 19.11
C PRO A 64 15.42 -22.96 19.88
N GLY A 65 14.99 -21.71 20.07
CA GLY A 65 15.77 -20.64 20.72
C GLY A 65 16.23 -19.52 19.76
N GLU A 66 16.15 -19.73 18.44
CA GLU A 66 16.49 -18.72 17.44
C GLU A 66 15.25 -17.93 16.96
N PRO A 67 15.39 -16.64 16.60
CA PRO A 67 14.28 -15.80 16.14
C PRO A 67 13.57 -16.33 14.87
N GLY A 68 14.24 -17.21 14.10
CA GLY A 68 13.67 -17.85 12.91
C GLY A 68 12.48 -18.77 13.20
N ALA A 69 12.43 -19.39 14.38
CA ALA A 69 11.37 -20.32 14.76
C ALA A 69 9.98 -19.67 14.85
N LEU A 70 9.90 -18.38 15.17
CA LEU A 70 8.65 -17.61 15.19
C LEU A 70 8.38 -16.89 13.86
N PHE A 71 9.44 -16.46 13.17
CA PHE A 71 9.32 -15.70 11.93
C PHE A 71 8.80 -16.54 10.76
N LEU A 72 9.33 -17.74 10.53
CA LEU A 72 8.91 -18.63 9.44
C LEU A 72 7.42 -19.02 9.49
N PRO A 73 6.86 -19.46 10.63
CA PRO A 73 5.43 -19.77 10.69
C PRO A 73 4.54 -18.53 10.53
N ALA A 74 4.96 -17.37 11.06
CA ALA A 74 4.22 -16.12 10.86
C ALA A 74 4.20 -15.68 9.39
N LEU A 75 5.34 -15.82 8.70
CA LEU A 75 5.47 -15.55 7.26
C LEU A 75 4.58 -16.50 6.45
N ARG A 76 4.58 -17.80 6.77
CA ARG A 76 3.70 -18.80 6.14
C ARG A 76 2.22 -18.49 6.35
N ASN A 77 1.81 -18.10 7.56
CA ASN A 77 0.42 -17.75 7.84
C ASN A 77 -0.03 -16.54 7.01
N SER A 78 0.78 -15.48 7.00
CA SER A 78 0.49 -14.27 6.23
C SER A 78 0.41 -14.55 4.72
N LEU A 79 1.34 -15.37 4.21
CA LEU A 79 1.33 -15.77 2.80
C LEU A 79 0.07 -16.59 2.45
N LEU A 80 -0.32 -17.53 3.30
CA LEU A 80 -1.51 -18.36 3.10
C LEU A 80 -2.78 -17.52 3.14
N VAL A 81 -2.89 -16.59 4.09
CA VAL A 81 -4.03 -15.69 4.22
C VAL A 81 -4.11 -14.73 3.03
N ALA A 82 -3.00 -14.14 2.62
CA ALA A 82 -2.97 -13.23 1.46
C ALA A 82 -3.30 -13.98 0.15
N ALA A 83 -2.72 -15.16 -0.07
CA ALA A 83 -3.01 -15.98 -1.25
C ALA A 83 -4.47 -16.48 -1.26
N GLY A 84 -4.98 -16.93 -0.11
CA GLY A 84 -6.37 -17.35 0.03
C GLY A 84 -7.35 -16.20 -0.22
N ALA A 85 -7.11 -15.03 0.40
CA ALA A 85 -7.95 -13.85 0.22
C ALA A 85 -7.94 -13.35 -1.22
N THR A 86 -6.76 -13.31 -1.88
CA THR A 86 -6.66 -12.91 -3.28
C THR A 86 -7.40 -13.89 -4.20
N LEU A 87 -7.21 -15.21 -4.04
CA LEU A 87 -7.92 -16.21 -4.83
C LEU A 87 -9.44 -16.11 -4.68
N VAL A 88 -9.94 -16.05 -3.44
CA VAL A 88 -11.38 -15.90 -3.18
C VAL A 88 -11.89 -14.58 -3.77
N SER A 89 -11.13 -13.49 -3.64
CA SER A 89 -11.52 -12.20 -4.21
C SER A 89 -11.60 -12.25 -5.74
N LEU A 90 -10.67 -12.91 -6.43
CA LEU A 90 -10.72 -13.07 -7.89
C LEU A 90 -11.90 -13.94 -8.32
N LEU A 91 -12.12 -15.07 -7.63
CA LEU A 91 -13.22 -15.98 -7.95
C LEU A 91 -14.59 -15.31 -7.83
N LEU A 92 -14.75 -14.36 -6.90
CA LEU A 92 -15.98 -13.60 -6.75
C LEU A 92 -16.03 -12.36 -7.66
N ALA A 93 -14.91 -11.64 -7.81
CA ALA A 93 -14.85 -10.40 -8.57
C ALA A 93 -14.98 -10.60 -10.08
N VAL A 94 -14.41 -11.67 -10.64
CA VAL A 94 -14.45 -11.95 -12.09
C VAL A 94 -15.88 -12.15 -12.61
N PRO A 95 -16.71 -13.07 -12.06
CA PRO A 95 -18.08 -13.24 -12.54
C PRO A 95 -18.96 -12.02 -12.23
N ALA A 96 -18.73 -11.34 -11.10
CA ALA A 96 -19.42 -10.08 -10.79
C ALA A 96 -19.11 -9.00 -11.84
N ALA A 97 -17.84 -8.77 -12.15
CA ALA A 97 -17.41 -7.83 -13.16
C ALA A 97 -17.91 -8.19 -14.57
N PHE A 98 -17.95 -9.48 -14.91
CA PHE A 98 -18.49 -9.95 -16.18
C PHE A 98 -19.99 -9.61 -16.33
N SER A 99 -20.79 -9.88 -15.29
CA SER A 99 -22.21 -9.52 -15.28
C SER A 99 -22.42 -8.01 -15.41
N PHE A 100 -21.67 -7.20 -14.66
CA PHE A 100 -21.73 -5.74 -14.74
C PHE A 100 -21.26 -5.16 -16.09
N SER A 101 -20.38 -5.86 -16.80
CA SER A 101 -19.93 -5.43 -18.13
C SER A 101 -21.03 -5.51 -19.19
N ARG A 102 -22.00 -6.43 -19.02
CA ARG A 102 -23.02 -6.75 -20.02
C ARG A 102 -24.40 -6.15 -19.76
N TYR A 103 -24.68 -5.66 -18.54
CA TYR A 103 -26.00 -5.13 -18.17
C TYR A 103 -26.15 -3.61 -18.46
N PRO A 104 -27.12 -3.20 -19.31
CA PRO A 104 -27.42 -1.79 -19.54
C PRO A 104 -28.35 -1.25 -18.42
N GLY A 105 -27.77 -0.55 -17.44
CA GLY A 105 -28.49 -0.02 -16.24
C GLY A 105 -27.69 0.01 -14.94
N ARG A 106 -26.37 -0.14 -15.01
CA ARG A 106 -25.42 -0.45 -13.92
C ARG A 106 -25.08 0.68 -12.94
N ASP A 107 -25.39 1.93 -13.30
CA ASP A 107 -24.83 3.09 -12.61
C ASP A 107 -25.36 3.25 -11.18
N GLY A 108 -26.65 2.98 -10.95
CA GLY A 108 -27.27 3.10 -9.62
C GLY A 108 -26.69 2.14 -8.57
N TRP A 109 -26.42 0.89 -8.94
CA TRP A 109 -25.83 -0.11 -8.04
C TRP A 109 -24.35 0.17 -7.75
N LEU A 110 -23.60 0.69 -8.73
CA LEU A 110 -22.20 1.06 -8.56
C LEU A 110 -22.04 2.22 -7.57
N TYR A 111 -22.85 3.29 -7.72
CA TYR A 111 -22.80 4.43 -6.80
C TYR A 111 -23.28 4.06 -5.39
N ALA A 112 -24.31 3.21 -5.26
CA ALA A 112 -24.75 2.72 -3.96
C ALA A 112 -23.68 1.90 -3.23
N GLY A 113 -22.98 1.00 -3.94
CA GLY A 113 -21.89 0.20 -3.38
C GLY A 113 -20.66 1.03 -2.98
N LEU A 114 -20.30 2.03 -3.79
CA LEU A 114 -19.22 2.98 -3.49
C LEU A 114 -19.56 3.84 -2.27
N GLY A 115 -20.79 4.36 -2.17
CA GLY A 115 -21.23 5.14 -1.00
C GLY A 115 -21.17 4.32 0.30
N PHE A 116 -21.59 3.06 0.24
CA PHE A 116 -21.58 2.19 1.42
C PHE A 116 -20.17 1.79 1.89
N THR A 117 -19.29 1.44 0.94
CA THR A 117 -17.90 1.09 1.26
C THR A 117 -17.08 2.28 1.74
N TRP A 118 -17.31 3.47 1.17
CA TRP A 118 -16.74 4.72 1.67
C TRP A 118 -17.17 5.04 3.11
N CYS A 119 -18.46 4.90 3.43
CA CYS A 119 -18.92 5.11 4.80
C CYS A 119 -18.35 4.12 5.81
N ARG A 120 -18.13 2.85 5.42
CA ARG A 120 -17.52 1.87 6.33
C ARG A 120 -16.03 2.12 6.55
N ARG A 121 -15.31 2.58 5.53
CA ARG A 121 -13.86 2.84 5.63
C ARG A 121 -13.57 4.15 6.37
N TRP A 122 -14.45 5.14 6.24
CA TRP A 122 -14.30 6.48 6.83
C TRP A 122 -15.58 6.92 7.55
N PRO A 123 -15.85 6.43 8.77
CA PRO A 123 -17.07 6.75 9.51
C PRO A 123 -17.16 8.24 9.90
N SER A 124 -16.03 8.95 9.97
CA SER A 124 -15.98 10.39 10.25
C SER A 124 -16.54 11.24 9.10
N SER A 125 -16.54 10.75 7.86
CA SER A 125 -17.02 11.50 6.68
C SER A 125 -18.52 11.32 6.40
N CYS A 126 -19.17 10.27 6.94
CA CYS A 126 -20.57 9.95 6.65
C CYS A 126 -21.59 10.40 7.70
N ARG A 127 -21.15 10.83 8.89
CA ARG A 127 -22.06 11.33 9.93
C ARG A 127 -22.81 12.61 9.49
N CYS A 128 -22.34 13.30 8.45
CA CYS A 128 -22.98 14.50 7.94
C CYS A 128 -24.21 14.26 7.04
N THR A 129 -24.44 13.04 6.53
CA THR A 129 -25.52 12.81 5.55
C THR A 129 -26.83 12.33 6.15
N LEU A 130 -26.87 11.98 7.45
CA LEU A 130 -28.06 11.39 8.09
C LEU A 130 -28.87 12.35 8.97
N PHE A 131 -28.53 13.64 9.03
CA PHE A 131 -29.20 14.61 9.92
C PHE A 131 -29.91 15.78 9.23
N SER A 132 -29.99 15.83 7.89
CA SER A 132 -30.82 16.82 7.20
C SER A 132 -31.99 16.14 6.49
N ASN A 133 -33.08 16.07 7.25
CA ASN A 133 -34.47 16.19 6.85
C ASN A 133 -34.73 16.51 5.36
N THR A 134 -35.63 15.72 4.78
CA THR A 134 -36.48 15.95 3.59
C THR A 134 -36.23 17.19 2.71
N SER A 135 -36.20 16.93 1.39
CA SER A 135 -36.21 17.85 0.23
C SER A 135 -34.85 18.30 -0.32
N GLY A 136 -34.51 17.79 -1.52
CA GLY A 136 -33.48 18.37 -2.39
C GLY A 136 -32.08 17.76 -2.27
N CYS A 137 -31.88 16.56 -2.84
CA CYS A 137 -30.54 15.97 -2.97
C CYS A 137 -29.88 16.42 -4.28
N SER A 138 -29.37 17.65 -4.33
CA SER A 138 -28.36 18.07 -5.30
C SER A 138 -27.00 17.61 -4.79
N ILE A 139 -26.40 16.65 -5.48
CA ILE A 139 -25.04 16.15 -5.25
C ILE A 139 -24.06 17.34 -5.33
N PRO A 140 -23.38 17.76 -4.24
CA PRO A 140 -22.38 18.80 -4.37
C PRO A 140 -21.07 18.17 -4.86
N ALA A 141 -20.57 18.69 -5.97
CA ALA A 141 -19.23 18.43 -6.47
C ALA A 141 -18.19 18.89 -5.44
N ALA A 142 -17.25 18.00 -5.12
CA ALA A 142 -15.89 18.29 -4.66
C ALA A 142 -15.75 19.46 -3.64
N GLY A 143 -16.22 19.26 -2.41
CA GLY A 143 -15.92 20.13 -1.27
C GLY A 143 -15.23 19.34 -0.16
N TRP A 144 -13.92 19.47 -0.04
CA TRP A 144 -13.14 18.90 1.05
C TRP A 144 -13.58 19.53 2.38
N CYS A 145 -14.25 18.75 3.23
CA CYS A 145 -14.51 19.14 4.62
C CYS A 145 -13.24 18.89 5.44
N TRP A 146 -12.23 19.77 5.31
CA TRP A 146 -11.14 19.85 6.27
C TRP A 146 -11.72 20.44 7.56
N SER A 147 -12.04 19.57 8.51
CA SER A 147 -12.33 19.98 9.88
C SER A 147 -11.03 20.45 10.53
N THR A 148 -10.76 21.75 10.45
CA THR A 148 -10.11 22.45 11.57
C THR A 148 -11.02 22.34 12.79
N ALA A 149 -10.69 21.46 13.72
CA ALA A 149 -11.27 21.46 15.04
C ALA A 149 -10.14 21.35 16.07
N ARG A 150 -10.17 22.34 16.97
CA ARG A 150 -9.34 22.54 18.16
C ARG A 150 -9.26 21.33 19.06
#